data_AF-L9VF77-F1
#
_entry.id   AF-L9VF77-F1
#
_cell.length_a   1.000
_cell.length_b   1.000
_cell.length_c   1.000
_cell.angle_alpha   90.00
_cell.angle_beta   90.00
_cell.angle_gamma   90.00
#
_symmetry.space_group_name_H-M   'P 1'
#
loop_
_entity.id
_entity.type
_entity.pdbx_description
1 polymer ?
#
loop_
_entity_poly.entity_id
_entity_poly.type
_entity_poly.pdbx_seq_one_letter_code
_entity_poly.pdbx_strand_id
1 'polypeptide(L)'
;MATTYGDLTIDWLGYATLRITDGDRVVYIDPGRYGVLDSYDARDGDLVLVTHDDHYDPDGIERVAAEDAVVCVFDGIRSEEIERDSRPVSGLDYEIRRVGIGDTFEGAGIAVEAISAYNTPDGHVREDGTPYHPEGGGVGYRL
;
A
#
# COMPACT_ATOMS: atom_id res chain seq x y z
N MET A 1 -1.38 -14.48 8.96
CA MET A 1 -2.08 -14.60 10.26
C MET A 1 -3.36 -13.80 10.17
N ALA A 2 -4.50 -14.38 10.50
CA ALA A 2 -5.80 -13.71 10.40
C ALA A 2 -6.32 -13.28 11.77
N THR A 3 -6.98 -12.13 11.84
CA THR A 3 -7.77 -11.68 12.98
C THR A 3 -9.05 -10.99 12.51
N THR A 4 -9.99 -10.76 13.41
CA THR A 4 -11.25 -10.09 13.10
C THR A 4 -11.49 -8.90 14.03
N TYR A 5 -12.14 -7.86 13.50
CA TYR A 5 -12.59 -6.69 14.25
C TYR A 5 -13.93 -6.21 13.71
N GLY A 6 -15.00 -6.36 14.50
CA GLY A 6 -16.36 -6.19 13.99
C GLY A 6 -16.60 -7.17 12.84
N ASP A 7 -17.04 -6.65 11.70
CA ASP A 7 -17.28 -7.42 10.47
C ASP A 7 -16.03 -7.53 9.57
N LEU A 8 -14.91 -6.94 9.99
CA LEU A 8 -13.67 -6.97 9.22
C LEU A 8 -12.86 -8.24 9.52
N THR A 9 -12.37 -8.89 8.46
CA THR A 9 -11.28 -9.85 8.53
C THR A 9 -9.99 -9.19 8.06
N ILE A 10 -8.92 -9.33 8.84
CA ILE A 10 -7.61 -8.73 8.59
C ILE A 10 -6.58 -9.86 8.54
N ASP A 11 -6.02 -10.08 7.37
CA ASP A 11 -4.97 -11.06 7.10
C ASP A 11 -3.63 -10.36 6.95
N TRP A 12 -2.69 -10.64 7.85
CA TRP A 12 -1.29 -10.31 7.64
C TRP A 12 -0.61 -11.39 6.80
N LEU A 13 -0.23 -11.02 5.57
CA LEU A 13 0.40 -11.93 4.61
C LEU A 13 1.92 -11.96 4.75
N GLY A 14 2.51 -10.91 5.33
CA GLY A 14 3.94 -10.82 5.64
C GLY A 14 4.49 -9.42 5.37
N TYR A 15 5.61 -9.07 6.01
CA TYR A 15 6.20 -7.72 5.94
C TYR A 15 5.14 -6.63 6.20
N ALA A 16 4.91 -5.72 5.26
CA ALA A 16 3.88 -4.67 5.33
C ALA A 16 2.54 -5.09 4.68
N THR A 17 2.46 -6.28 4.07
CA THR A 17 1.29 -6.70 3.32
C THR A 17 0.13 -7.10 4.23
N LEU A 18 -0.97 -6.34 4.14
CA LEU A 18 -2.25 -6.63 4.78
C LEU A 18 -3.33 -6.83 3.70
N ARG A 19 -4.23 -7.78 3.93
CA ARG A 19 -5.50 -7.91 3.24
C ARG A 19 -6.62 -7.67 4.25
N ILE A 20 -7.55 -6.79 3.92
CA ILE A 20 -8.68 -6.42 4.78
C ILE A 20 -9.96 -6.63 3.98
N THR A 21 -10.97 -7.29 4.57
CA THR A 21 -12.27 -7.48 3.90
C THR A 21 -13.42 -7.42 4.88
N ASP A 22 -14.55 -6.87 4.43
CA ASP A 22 -15.86 -6.93 5.10
C ASP A 22 -16.75 -8.09 4.57
N GLY A 23 -16.22 -8.90 3.65
CA GLY A 23 -16.95 -9.96 2.94
C GLY A 23 -17.51 -9.54 1.58
N ASP A 24 -17.68 -8.23 1.33
CA ASP A 24 -18.14 -7.68 0.06
C ASP A 24 -17.00 -7.02 -0.73
N ARG A 25 -16.05 -6.37 -0.04
CA ARG A 25 -14.91 -5.66 -0.61
C ARG A 25 -13.59 -6.16 -0.03
N VAL A 26 -12.52 -6.04 -0.79
CA VAL A 26 -11.17 -6.44 -0.39
C VAL A 26 -10.19 -5.30 -0.65
N VAL A 27 -9.48 -4.90 0.40
CA VAL A 27 -8.42 -3.91 0.37
C VAL A 27 -7.07 -4.57 0.65
N TYR A 28 -6.08 -4.29 -0.18
CA TYR A 28 -4.69 -4.64 0.08
C TYR A 28 -3.86 -3.40 0.40
N ILE A 29 -2.99 -3.51 1.39
CA ILE A 29 -2.03 -2.45 1.75
C ILE A 29 -0.62 -3.01 1.56
N ASP A 30 0.23 -2.27 0.85
CA ASP A 30 1.65 -2.57 0.62
C ASP A 30 1.91 -4.04 0.18
N PRO A 31 1.27 -4.53 -0.90
CA PRO A 31 1.42 -5.92 -1.34
C PRO A 31 2.80 -6.20 -1.93
N GLY A 32 3.45 -7.25 -1.44
CA GLY A 32 4.68 -7.80 -2.01
C GLY A 32 5.90 -7.60 -1.13
N ARG A 33 7.05 -7.37 -1.79
CA ARG A 33 8.41 -7.32 -1.23
C ARG A 33 8.90 -8.66 -0.68
N TYR A 34 10.20 -8.89 -0.80
CA TYR A 34 10.92 -10.00 -0.16
C TYR A 34 10.29 -11.40 -0.37
N GLY A 35 9.61 -11.62 -1.50
CA GLY A 35 8.96 -12.90 -1.82
C GLY A 35 7.70 -13.22 -1.00
N VAL A 36 7.13 -12.25 -0.27
CA VAL A 36 5.94 -12.43 0.59
C VAL A 36 4.77 -13.04 -0.20
N LEU A 37 4.62 -12.67 -1.48
CA LEU A 37 3.52 -13.10 -2.33
C LEU A 37 3.93 -14.11 -3.43
N ASP A 38 5.11 -14.71 -3.39
CA ASP A 38 5.59 -15.60 -4.46
C ASP A 38 4.68 -16.82 -4.70
N SER A 39 3.93 -17.24 -3.68
CA SER A 39 2.96 -18.34 -3.73
C SER A 39 1.50 -17.87 -3.58
N TYR A 40 1.25 -16.57 -3.77
CA TYR A 40 -0.05 -15.93 -3.62
C TYR A 40 -0.45 -15.26 -4.94
N ASP A 41 -1.69 -15.48 -5.40
CA ASP A 41 -2.22 -14.89 -6.64
C ASP A 41 -3.76 -14.80 -6.56
N ALA A 42 -4.27 -14.18 -5.50
CA ALA A 42 -5.71 -14.16 -5.22
C ALA A 42 -6.50 -13.31 -6.22
N ARG A 43 -5.91 -12.22 -6.72
CA ARG A 43 -6.52 -11.31 -7.72
C ARG A 43 -7.95 -10.86 -7.35
N ASP A 44 -8.19 -10.65 -6.06
CA ASP A 44 -9.50 -10.36 -5.48
C ASP A 44 -9.59 -8.95 -4.86
N GLY A 45 -8.52 -8.17 -4.93
CA GLY A 45 -8.43 -6.83 -4.34
C GLY A 45 -9.12 -5.78 -5.18
N ASP A 46 -10.19 -5.18 -4.66
CA ASP A 46 -10.90 -4.06 -5.29
C ASP A 46 -10.14 -2.73 -5.14
N LEU A 47 -9.38 -2.60 -4.05
CA LEU A 47 -8.56 -1.41 -3.75
C LEU A 47 -7.17 -1.84 -3.26
N VAL A 48 -6.14 -1.32 -3.91
CA VAL A 48 -4.73 -1.53 -3.50
C VAL A 48 -4.12 -0.20 -3.10
N LEU A 49 -3.49 -0.14 -1.93
CA LEU A 49 -2.93 1.07 -1.34
C LEU A 49 -1.42 0.91 -1.13
N VAL A 50 -0.60 1.83 -1.65
CA VAL A 50 0.87 1.82 -1.51
C VAL A 50 1.34 3.08 -0.81
N THR A 51 1.93 2.90 0.37
CA THR A 51 2.20 4.00 1.31
C THR A 51 3.42 4.84 0.94
N HIS A 52 4.48 4.23 0.39
CA HIS A 52 5.72 4.88 -0.06
C HIS A 52 6.63 3.93 -0.88
N ASP A 53 7.76 4.45 -1.36
CA ASP A 53 8.66 3.81 -2.34
C ASP A 53 9.19 2.45 -1.89
N ASP A 54 9.51 2.30 -0.60
CA ASP A 54 10.04 1.04 -0.06
C ASP A 54 9.02 -0.11 -0.07
N HIS A 55 7.74 0.19 -0.28
CA HIS A 55 6.68 -0.80 -0.40
C HIS A 55 6.13 -0.95 -1.82
N TYR A 56 6.56 -0.11 -2.77
CA TYR A 56 6.15 -0.28 -4.16
C TYR A 56 6.75 -1.57 -4.74
N ASP A 57 5.87 -2.45 -5.20
CA ASP A 57 6.19 -3.72 -5.84
C ASP A 57 5.11 -4.01 -6.90
N PRO A 58 5.40 -3.77 -8.20
CA PRO A 58 4.39 -3.93 -9.26
C PRO A 58 3.91 -5.38 -9.39
N ASP A 59 4.77 -6.36 -9.14
CA ASP A 59 4.41 -7.77 -9.25
C ASP A 59 3.62 -8.25 -8.01
N GLY A 60 3.81 -7.59 -6.87
CA GLY A 60 2.98 -7.75 -5.68
C GLY A 60 1.58 -7.19 -5.89
N ILE A 61 1.46 -5.99 -6.47
CA ILE A 61 0.19 -5.36 -6.84
C ILE A 61 -0.60 -6.28 -7.79
N GLU A 62 0.01 -6.79 -8.85
CA GLU A 62 -0.67 -7.62 -9.86
C GLU A 62 -1.15 -8.99 -9.38
N ARG A 63 -0.53 -9.52 -8.31
CA ARG A 63 -0.95 -10.78 -7.68
C ARG A 63 -2.23 -10.63 -6.86
N VAL A 64 -2.53 -9.41 -6.42
CA VAL A 64 -3.65 -9.16 -5.50
C VAL A 64 -4.76 -8.35 -6.14
N ALA A 65 -4.45 -7.42 -7.04
CA ALA A 65 -5.43 -6.58 -7.70
C ALA A 65 -6.36 -7.40 -8.61
N ALA A 66 -7.67 -7.19 -8.45
CA ALA A 66 -8.66 -7.61 -9.43
C ALA A 66 -8.50 -6.82 -10.76
N GLU A 67 -9.09 -7.32 -11.84
CA GLU A 67 -8.96 -6.70 -13.18
C GLU A 67 -9.46 -5.23 -13.23
N ASP A 68 -10.45 -4.89 -12.40
CA ASP A 68 -11.06 -3.55 -12.31
C ASP A 68 -10.66 -2.80 -11.03
N ALA A 69 -9.60 -3.23 -10.36
CA ALA A 69 -9.13 -2.62 -9.12
C ALA A 69 -8.73 -1.14 -9.29
N VAL A 70 -8.95 -0.37 -8.23
CA VAL A 70 -8.33 0.94 -8.06
C VAL A 70 -6.99 0.76 -7.34
N VAL A 71 -5.90 1.25 -7.93
CA VAL A 71 -4.57 1.22 -7.31
C VAL A 71 -4.20 2.64 -6.90
N CYS A 72 -4.14 2.88 -5.59
CA CYS A 72 -3.71 4.15 -5.02
C CYS A 72 -2.25 4.07 -4.58
N VAL A 73 -1.47 5.07 -4.97
CA VAL A 73 -0.05 5.20 -4.64
C VAL A 73 0.22 6.60 -4.11
N PHE A 74 1.11 6.70 -3.14
CA PHE A 74 1.65 7.99 -2.72
C PHE A 74 2.32 8.73 -3.89
N ASP A 75 2.02 10.02 -4.08
CA ASP A 75 2.57 10.80 -5.20
C ASP A 75 4.09 11.04 -5.09
N GLY A 76 4.63 10.90 -3.88
CA GLY A 76 6.08 10.91 -3.65
C GLY A 76 6.81 9.70 -4.25
N ILE A 77 6.10 8.65 -4.66
CA ILE A 77 6.71 7.45 -5.26
C ILE A 77 7.41 7.80 -6.58
N ARG A 78 8.74 7.62 -6.57
CA ARG A 78 9.63 7.75 -7.72
C ARG A 78 10.03 6.35 -8.20
N SER A 79 9.04 5.62 -8.74
CA SER A 79 9.21 4.23 -9.18
C SER A 79 10.36 4.01 -10.16
N GLU A 80 10.70 5.02 -10.94
CA GLU A 80 11.80 5.07 -11.91
C GLU A 80 13.19 5.17 -11.26
N GLU A 81 13.25 5.63 -10.02
CA GLU A 81 14.48 5.82 -9.23
C GLU A 81 14.70 4.69 -8.23
N ILE A 82 13.75 3.76 -8.10
CA ILE A 82 13.90 2.58 -7.24
C ILE A 82 14.99 1.70 -7.86
N GLU A 83 16.09 1.49 -7.13
CA GLU A 83 17.25 0.68 -7.55
C GLU A 83 16.94 -0.84 -7.53
N ARG A 84 15.81 -1.23 -8.14
CA ARG A 84 15.33 -2.59 -8.35
C ARG A 84 14.59 -2.56 -9.68
N ASP A 85 14.73 -3.60 -10.50
CA ASP A 85 14.09 -3.68 -11.82
C ASP A 85 12.55 -3.69 -11.67
N SER A 86 12.00 -2.50 -11.52
CA SER A 86 10.63 -2.25 -11.12
C SER A 86 9.97 -1.41 -12.19
N ARG A 87 8.87 -1.93 -12.73
CA ARG A 87 8.07 -1.20 -13.71
C ARG A 87 7.54 0.10 -13.09
N PRO A 88 7.55 1.21 -13.85
CA PRO A 88 7.03 2.47 -13.32
C PRO A 88 5.54 2.34 -13.03
N VAL A 89 5.02 3.16 -12.12
CA VAL A 89 3.58 3.21 -11.80
C VAL A 89 2.74 3.41 -13.07
N SER A 90 3.22 4.21 -14.02
CA SER A 90 2.54 4.46 -15.30
C SER A 90 2.47 3.25 -16.24
N GLY A 91 3.19 2.16 -15.93
CA GLY A 91 3.18 0.90 -16.66
C GLY A 91 2.25 -0.15 -16.06
N LEU A 92 1.45 0.21 -15.06
CA LEU A 92 0.42 -0.64 -14.48
C LEU A 92 -0.90 -0.46 -15.23
N ASP A 93 -1.54 -1.55 -15.61
CA ASP A 93 -2.79 -1.56 -16.39
C ASP A 93 -4.05 -1.49 -15.48
N TYR A 94 -4.08 -0.54 -14.54
CA TYR A 94 -5.17 -0.35 -13.57
C TYR A 94 -5.64 1.11 -13.51
N GLU A 95 -6.75 1.38 -12.83
CA GLU A 95 -7.11 2.75 -12.47
C GLU A 95 -6.14 3.27 -11.39
N ILE A 96 -5.18 4.11 -11.80
CA ILE A 96 -4.19 4.67 -10.88
C ILE A 96 -4.69 5.96 -10.21
N ARG A 97 -4.60 6.01 -8.88
CA ARG A 97 -4.81 7.21 -8.06
C ARG A 97 -3.52 7.61 -7.36
N ARG A 98 -2.95 8.76 -7.73
CA ARG A 98 -1.84 9.39 -6.99
C ARG A 98 -2.39 10.36 -5.95
N VAL A 99 -1.89 10.29 -4.73
CA VAL A 99 -2.36 11.12 -3.61
C VAL A 99 -1.20 11.73 -2.81
N GLY A 100 -1.39 12.94 -2.35
CA GLY A 100 -0.58 13.60 -1.32
C GLY A 100 -1.25 13.58 0.06
N ILE A 101 -0.55 14.08 1.08
CA ILE A 101 -1.10 14.21 2.43
C ILE A 101 -2.30 15.15 2.42
N GLY A 102 -3.42 14.68 2.97
CA GLY A 102 -4.69 15.41 3.07
C GLY A 102 -5.64 15.18 1.89
N ASP A 103 -5.20 14.52 0.84
CA ASP A 103 -6.08 14.18 -0.28
C ASP A 103 -7.11 13.13 0.11
N THR A 104 -8.31 13.26 -0.46
CA THR A 104 -9.43 12.32 -0.26
C THR A 104 -9.98 11.85 -1.59
N PHE A 105 -10.38 10.58 -1.68
CA PHE A 105 -11.04 10.01 -2.84
C PHE A 105 -11.98 8.87 -2.45
N GLU A 106 -12.75 8.36 -3.41
CA GLU A 106 -13.52 7.12 -3.25
C GLU A 106 -12.94 6.06 -4.20
N GLY A 107 -12.64 4.88 -3.66
CA GLY A 107 -12.16 3.72 -4.43
C GLY A 107 -12.90 2.46 -3.99
N ALA A 108 -13.43 1.68 -4.94
CA ALA A 108 -14.28 0.52 -4.64
C ALA A 108 -15.50 0.83 -3.72
N GLY A 109 -15.99 2.07 -3.73
CA GLY A 109 -17.06 2.53 -2.83
C GLY A 109 -16.61 2.78 -1.39
N ILE A 110 -15.30 2.84 -1.13
CA ILE A 110 -14.69 3.14 0.17
C ILE A 110 -14.15 4.58 0.12
N ALA A 111 -14.52 5.40 1.11
CA ALA A 111 -13.96 6.73 1.26
C ALA A 111 -12.55 6.63 1.87
N VAL A 112 -11.56 7.22 1.20
CA VAL A 112 -10.15 7.14 1.60
C VAL A 112 -9.60 8.54 1.86
N GLU A 113 -8.90 8.73 2.98
CA GLU A 113 -8.07 9.91 3.24
C GLU A 113 -6.60 9.48 3.40
N ALA A 114 -5.71 10.11 2.62
CA ALA A 114 -4.28 9.98 2.79
C ALA A 114 -3.82 10.88 3.94
N ILE A 115 -3.32 10.29 5.03
CA ILE A 115 -2.89 11.00 6.24
C ILE A 115 -1.37 10.99 6.39
N SER A 116 -0.83 11.91 7.18
CA SER A 116 0.62 11.93 7.47
C SER A 116 1.05 10.70 8.26
N ALA A 117 2.14 10.05 7.84
CA ALA A 117 2.76 8.93 8.53
C ALA A 117 4.29 9.08 8.53
N TYR A 118 4.90 9.12 9.71
CA TYR A 118 6.34 9.26 9.88
C TYR A 118 6.79 8.82 11.27
N ASN A 119 8.10 8.61 11.44
CA ASN A 119 8.70 8.37 12.75
C ASN A 119 9.08 9.70 13.40
N THR A 120 8.72 9.88 14.68
CA THR A 120 9.16 11.02 15.48
C THR A 120 10.63 10.84 15.90
N PRO A 121 11.35 11.92 16.27
CA PRO A 121 12.75 11.83 16.70
C PRO A 121 13.02 10.95 17.93
N ASP A 122 12.00 10.73 18.76
CA ASP A 122 12.01 9.82 19.91
C ASP A 122 11.48 8.42 19.58
N GLY A 123 11.12 8.17 18.32
CA GLY A 123 10.57 6.92 17.81
C GLY A 123 11.61 6.02 17.12
N HIS A 124 11.22 5.44 15.99
CA HIS A 124 12.06 4.53 15.21
C HIS A 124 13.04 5.33 14.33
N VAL A 125 14.26 5.52 14.84
CA VAL A 125 15.32 6.31 14.21
C VAL A 125 16.59 5.48 14.02
N ARG A 126 17.46 5.89 13.09
CA ARG A 126 18.81 5.35 12.91
C ARG A 126 19.70 5.71 14.11
N GLU A 127 20.91 5.14 14.16
CA GLU A 127 21.89 5.41 15.22
C GLU A 127 22.26 6.90 15.35
N ASP A 128 22.19 7.66 14.25
CA ASP A 128 22.46 9.10 14.22
C ASP A 128 21.23 9.97 14.57
N GLY A 129 20.09 9.36 14.89
CA GLY A 129 18.84 10.03 15.20
C GLY A 129 17.96 10.36 13.98
N THR A 130 18.40 10.03 12.76
CA THR A 130 17.60 10.27 11.55
C THR A 130 16.42 9.28 11.47
N PRO A 131 15.16 9.74 11.31
CA PRO A 131 14.00 8.88 11.14
C PRO A 131 14.15 7.89 9.98
N TYR A 132 13.75 6.64 10.18
CA TYR A 132 13.67 5.68 9.07
C TYR A 132 12.64 6.13 8.04
N HIS A 133 11.47 6.58 8.50
CA HIS A 133 10.44 7.23 7.68
C HIS A 133 10.35 8.72 8.07
N PRO A 134 10.97 9.63 7.30
CA PRO A 134 10.91 11.06 7.58
C PRO A 134 9.53 11.64 7.27
N GLU A 135 9.20 12.77 7.89
CA GLU A 135 7.98 13.52 7.60
C GLU A 135 7.89 13.89 6.11
N GLY A 136 6.73 13.62 5.50
CA GLY A 136 6.50 13.83 4.06
C GLY A 136 7.06 12.74 3.15
N GLY A 137 7.72 11.70 3.69
CA GLY A 137 8.26 10.58 2.92
C GLY A 137 7.26 9.48 2.58
N GLY A 138 6.02 9.58 3.07
CA GLY A 138 4.97 8.59 2.85
C GLY A 138 3.63 9.03 3.43
N VAL A 139 2.62 8.20 3.25
CA VAL A 139 1.26 8.40 3.79
C VAL A 139 0.76 7.17 4.51
N GLY A 140 -0.13 7.37 5.48
CA GLY A 140 -1.08 6.35 5.93
C GLY A 140 -2.42 6.53 5.24
N TYR A 141 -3.30 5.55 5.36
CA TYR A 141 -4.65 5.63 4.79
C TYR A 141 -5.71 5.45 5.88
N ARG A 142 -6.69 6.35 5.91
CA ARG A 142 -7.91 6.21 6.71
C ARG A 142 -9.04 5.78 5.79
N LEU A 143 -9.69 4.66 6.13
CA LEU A 143 -10.82 4.03 5.44
C LEU A 143 -12.09 4.13 6.29
#